data_AF-A0A369VQI9-F1
#
_entry.id   AF-A0A369VQI9-F1
#
_cell.length_a   1.000
_cell.length_b   1.000
_cell.length_c   1.000
_cell.angle_alpha   90.00
_cell.angle_beta   90.00
_cell.angle_gamma   90.00
#
_symmetry.space_group_name_H-M   'P 1'
#
loop_
_entity.id
_entity.type
_entity.pdbx_description
1 polymer ?
#
loop_
_entity_poly.entity_id
_entity_poly.type
_entity_poly.pdbx_seq_one_letter_code
_entity_poly.pdbx_strand_id
1 'polypeptide(L)'
;MTRRVRRTRTCDAPGCTVEVTRGILMCRPHWFALPRPLRQAINAAWKERRIHEWSANCLEARSFLARSAEPAPAVSAQRSYQLQAAMLGERPE
;
A
#
# COMPACT_ATOMS: atom_id res chain seq x y z
N MET A 1 -6.90 -23.48 -30.16
CA MET A 1 -7.09 -23.17 -28.72
C MET A 1 -6.45 -21.82 -28.41
N THR A 2 -7.21 -20.73 -28.43
CA THR A 2 -6.67 -19.38 -28.17
C THR A 2 -6.46 -19.19 -26.67
N ARG A 3 -5.19 -19.06 -26.26
CA ARG A 3 -4.81 -18.77 -24.86
C ARG A 3 -5.38 -17.39 -24.49
N ARG A 4 -6.41 -17.33 -23.65
CA ARG A 4 -6.91 -16.07 -23.07
C ARG A 4 -5.77 -15.44 -22.28
N VAL A 5 -5.17 -14.39 -22.84
CA VAL A 5 -4.22 -13.55 -22.11
C VAL A 5 -4.99 -12.90 -20.97
N ARG A 6 -4.77 -13.36 -19.73
CA ARG A 6 -5.27 -12.67 -18.55
C ARG A 6 -4.54 -11.34 -18.50
N ARG A 7 -5.25 -10.25 -18.82
CA ARG A 7 -4.70 -8.91 -18.66
C ARG A 7 -4.42 -8.72 -17.15
N THR A 8 -3.16 -8.71 -16.78
CA THR A 8 -2.71 -8.31 -15.45
C THR A 8 -2.54 -6.79 -15.43
N ARG A 9 -2.68 -6.19 -14.25
CA ARG A 9 -2.42 -4.78 -13.97
C ARG A 9 -1.66 -4.69 -12.66
N THR A 10 -0.83 -3.67 -12.49
CA THR A 10 -0.14 -3.46 -11.21
C THR A 10 -1.16 -3.04 -10.13
N CYS A 11 -0.87 -3.41 -8.88
CA CYS A 11 -1.63 -2.98 -7.73
C CYS A 11 -1.69 -1.44 -7.66
N ASP A 12 -2.86 -0.88 -7.36
CA ASP A 12 -3.07 0.57 -7.29
C ASP A 12 -2.54 1.20 -5.97
N ALA A 13 -1.81 0.43 -5.17
CA ALA A 13 -1.22 0.89 -3.91
C ALA A 13 0.14 1.55 -4.19
N PRO A 14 0.45 2.69 -3.55
CA PRO A 14 1.70 3.41 -3.79
C PRO A 14 2.90 2.52 -3.43
N GLY A 15 3.86 2.40 -4.35
CA GLY A 15 5.07 1.58 -4.15
C GLY A 15 4.88 0.07 -4.29
N CYS A 16 3.66 -0.41 -4.60
CA CYS A 16 3.42 -1.84 -4.80
C CYS A 16 3.64 -2.25 -6.26
N THR A 17 4.48 -3.25 -6.50
CA THR A 17 4.77 -3.80 -7.83
C THR A 17 4.02 -5.10 -8.13
N VAL A 18 3.15 -5.55 -7.23
CA VAL A 18 2.43 -6.83 -7.38
C VAL A 18 1.44 -6.76 -8.54
N GLU A 19 1.48 -7.77 -9.41
CA GLU A 19 0.52 -7.93 -10.49
C GLU A 19 -0.82 -8.49 -9.97
N VAL A 20 -1.92 -7.84 -10.33
CA VAL A 20 -3.29 -8.25 -10.04
C VAL A 20 -4.09 -8.48 -11.32
N THR A 21 -5.09 -9.36 -11.26
CA THR A 21 -5.94 -9.65 -12.43
C THR A 21 -6.83 -8.44 -12.77
N ARG A 22 -7.12 -8.22 -14.06
CA ARG A 22 -8.10 -7.19 -14.48
C ARG A 22 -9.43 -7.33 -13.74
N GLY A 23 -9.90 -6.22 -13.16
CA GLY A 23 -11.11 -6.16 -12.34
C GLY A 23 -10.84 -6.21 -10.83
N ILE A 24 -9.61 -6.53 -10.40
CA ILE A 24 -9.20 -6.43 -9.00
C ILE A 24 -8.58 -5.07 -8.74
N LEU A 25 -9.09 -4.35 -7.72
CA LEU A 25 -8.62 -3.00 -7.41
C LEU A 25 -7.14 -3.00 -6.96
N MET A 26 -6.81 -3.88 -6.02
CA MET A 26 -5.51 -3.93 -5.35
C MET A 26 -5.21 -5.35 -4.88
N CYS A 27 -3.95 -5.64 -4.58
CA CYS A 27 -3.56 -6.96 -4.14
C CYS A 27 -4.19 -7.28 -2.76
N ARG A 28 -4.29 -8.57 -2.46
CA ARG A 28 -4.93 -9.07 -1.24
C ARG A 28 -4.43 -8.41 0.06
N PRO A 29 -3.12 -8.23 0.31
CA PRO A 29 -2.66 -7.57 1.54
C PRO A 29 -3.09 -6.10 1.61
N HIS A 30 -2.94 -5.33 0.53
CA HIS A 30 -3.37 -3.93 0.51
C HIS A 30 -4.89 -3.77 0.63
N TRP A 31 -5.64 -4.69 0.03
CA TRP A 31 -7.09 -4.71 0.21
C TRP A 31 -7.48 -4.91 1.67
N PHE A 32 -6.86 -5.87 2.37
CA PHE A 32 -7.18 -6.14 3.78
C PHE A 32 -6.59 -5.11 4.75
N ALA A 33 -5.57 -4.35 4.35
CA ALA A 33 -5.07 -3.21 5.11
C ALA A 33 -6.07 -2.03 5.14
N LEU A 34 -6.98 -1.95 4.17
CA LEU A 34 -8.01 -0.91 4.18
C LEU A 34 -9.04 -1.12 5.30
N PRO A 35 -9.51 -0.03 5.93
CA PRO A 35 -10.56 -0.10 6.92
C PRO A 35 -11.83 -0.74 6.33
N ARG A 36 -12.47 -1.60 7.13
CA ARG A 36 -13.70 -2.31 6.74
C ARG A 36 -14.80 -1.40 6.18
N PRO A 37 -15.13 -0.23 6.76
CA PRO A 37 -16.16 0.65 6.18
C PRO A 37 -15.81 1.11 4.76
N LEU A 38 -14.54 1.43 4.51
CA LEU A 38 -14.09 1.88 3.19
C LEU A 38 -14.18 0.77 2.14
N ARG A 39 -13.80 -0.46 2.50
CA ARG A 39 -13.99 -1.63 1.63
C ARG A 39 -15.47 -1.87 1.29
N GLN A 40 -16.36 -1.67 2.25
CA GLN A 40 -17.80 -1.80 2.03
C GLN A 40 -18.32 -0.71 1.09
N ALA A 41 -17.91 0.55 1.29
CA ALA A 41 -18.27 1.68 0.43
C ALA A 41 -17.82 1.47 -1.03
N ILE A 42 -16.58 1.00 -1.26
CA ILE A 42 -16.08 0.66 -2.60
C ILE A 42 -16.93 -0.44 -3.24
N ASN A 43 -17.22 -1.51 -2.49
CA ASN A 43 -18.01 -2.63 -3.02
C ASN A 43 -19.46 -2.23 -3.32
N ALA A 44 -20.08 -1.40 -2.47
CA ALA A 44 -21.43 -0.89 -2.68
C ALA A 44 -21.48 0.00 -3.93
N ALA A 45 -20.60 1.00 -4.03
CA ALA A 45 -20.54 1.90 -5.18
C ALA A 45 -20.26 1.15 -6.50
N TRP A 46 -19.42 0.11 -6.48
CA TRP A 46 -19.17 -0.74 -7.64
C TRP A 46 -20.42 -1.54 -8.06
N LYS A 47 -21.09 -2.19 -7.11
CA LYS A 47 -22.31 -2.98 -7.38
C LYS A 47 -23.43 -2.11 -7.95
N GLU A 48 -23.57 -0.90 -7.42
CA GLU A 48 -24.60 0.06 -7.80
C GLU A 48 -24.19 0.90 -9.02
N ARG A 49 -23.02 0.64 -9.61
CA ARG A 49 -22.45 1.36 -10.77
C ARG A 49 -22.36 2.88 -10.56
N ARG A 50 -22.19 3.33 -9.32
CA ARG A 50 -21.97 4.75 -8.98
C ARG A 50 -20.51 5.10 -9.19
N ILE A 51 -20.15 5.40 -10.44
CA ILE A 51 -18.76 5.57 -10.87
C ILE A 51 -18.05 6.70 -10.10
N HIS A 52 -18.74 7.81 -9.84
CA HIS A 52 -18.17 8.95 -9.13
C HIS A 52 -17.81 8.60 -7.68
N GLU A 53 -18.77 8.04 -6.92
CA GLU A 53 -18.54 7.55 -5.55
C GLU A 53 -17.45 6.47 -5.51
N TRP A 54 -17.47 5.54 -6.46
CA TRP A 54 -16.46 4.50 -6.56
C TRP A 54 -15.06 5.10 -6.75
N SER A 55 -14.92 6.09 -7.64
CA SER A 55 -13.64 6.76 -7.89
C SER A 55 -13.13 7.54 -6.67
N ALA A 56 -14.03 8.22 -5.94
CA ALA A 56 -13.70 8.93 -4.72
C ALA A 56 -13.23 7.96 -3.62
N ASN A 57 -13.96 6.87 -3.41
CA ASN A 57 -13.60 5.82 -2.45
C ASN A 57 -12.26 5.15 -2.79
N CYS A 58 -11.95 4.96 -4.09
CA CYS A 58 -10.65 4.44 -4.53
C CYS A 58 -9.52 5.44 -4.26
N LEU A 59 -9.75 6.74 -4.45
CA LEU A 59 -8.78 7.79 -4.14
C LEU A 59 -8.51 7.85 -2.63
N GLU A 60 -9.55 7.76 -1.81
CA GLU A 60 -9.42 7.70 -0.35
C GLU A 60 -8.64 6.47 0.10
N ALA A 61 -8.92 5.30 -0.49
CA ALA A 61 -8.16 4.07 -0.22
C ALA A 61 -6.67 4.21 -0.55
N ARG A 62 -6.34 4.84 -1.69
CA ARG A 62 -4.94 5.12 -2.04
C ARG A 62 -4.27 6.09 -1.07
N SER A 63 -4.98 7.13 -0.67
CA SER A 63 -4.49 8.12 0.29
C SER A 63 -4.25 7.49 1.67
N PHE A 64 -5.15 6.60 2.10
CA PHE A 64 -4.97 5.83 3.33
C PHE A 64 -3.73 4.96 3.25
N LEU A 65 -3.57 4.17 2.18
CA LEU A 65 -2.40 3.32 1.99
C LEU A 65 -1.11 4.13 1.88
N ALA A 66 -1.12 5.31 1.25
CA ALA A 66 0.04 6.20 1.18
C ALA A 66 0.47 6.67 2.58
N ARG A 67 -0.50 7.05 3.42
CA ARG A 67 -0.25 7.47 4.80
C ARG A 67 0.18 6.30 5.68
N SER A 68 -0.38 5.11 5.49
CA SER A 68 0.01 3.91 6.24
C SER A 68 1.31 3.29 5.75
N ALA A 69 1.72 3.59 4.53
CA ALA A 69 3.00 3.19 3.94
C ALA A 69 4.12 4.16 4.29
N GLU A 70 3.95 5.03 5.31
CA GLU A 70 5.08 5.77 5.88
C GLU A 70 6.26 4.80 6.02
N PRO A 71 7.41 5.10 5.38
CA PRO A 71 8.54 4.21 5.45
C PRO A 71 8.85 4.08 6.94
N ALA A 72 8.82 2.83 7.45
CA ALA A 72 9.26 2.54 8.80
C ALA A 72 10.53 3.37 9.03
N PRO A 73 10.59 4.22 10.07
CA PRO A 73 11.69 5.16 10.22
C PRO A 73 12.94 4.31 10.09
N ALA A 74 13.72 4.57 9.05
CA ALA A 74 15.00 3.93 8.90
C ALA A 74 15.69 4.20 10.23
N VAL A 75 15.78 3.20 11.10
CA VAL A 75 16.76 3.22 12.16
C VAL A 75 18.04 3.25 11.36
N SER A 76 18.50 4.47 11.08
CA SER A 76 19.68 4.66 10.26
C SER A 76 20.73 3.82 10.95
N ALA A 77 21.43 3.00 10.19
CA ALA A 77 22.54 2.22 10.75
C ALA A 77 23.44 3.12 11.61
N GLN A 78 23.54 4.41 11.25
CA GLN A 78 24.12 5.50 12.04
C GLN A 78 23.59 5.65 13.46
N ARG A 79 22.29 5.60 13.75
CA ARG A 79 21.77 5.76 15.12
C ARG A 79 22.08 4.54 15.99
N SER A 80 22.02 3.33 15.43
CA SER A 80 22.50 2.12 16.11
C SER A 80 24.02 2.16 16.34
N TYR A 81 24.79 2.66 15.37
CA TYR A 81 26.24 2.77 15.46
C TYR A 81 26.68 3.82 16.48
N GLN A 82 26.00 4.98 16.53
CA GLN A 82 26.26 6.04 17.50
C GLN A 82 25.98 5.58 18.94
N LEU A 83 24.90 4.82 19.15
CA LEU A 83 24.61 4.25 20.47
C LEU A 83 25.66 3.20 20.87
N GLN A 84 26.13 2.38 19.93
CA GLN A 84 27.23 1.44 20.18
C GLN A 84 28.55 2.15 20.50
N ALA A 85 28.92 3.18 19.73
CA ALA A 85 30.14 3.96 19.96
C ALA A 85 30.10 4.70 21.32
N ALA A 86 28.95 5.27 21.69
CA ALA A 86 28.76 5.91 22.99
C ALA A 86 28.85 4.92 24.16
N MET A 87 28.39 3.67 23.99
CA MET A 87 28.48 2.61 24.99
C MET A 87 29.90 2.03 25.14
N LEU A 88 30.73 2.12 24.09
CA LEU A 88 32.11 1.64 24.08
C LEU A 88 33.13 2.69 24.58
N GLY A 89 32.70 3.94 24.82
CA GLY A 89 33.55 4.97 25.41
C GLY A 89 34.64 5.51 24.50
N GLU A 90 34.54 5.26 23.18
CA GLU A 90 35.48 5.81 22.20
C GLU A 90 35.16 7.29 21.98
N ARG A 91 35.91 8.17 22.66
CA ARG A 91 35.91 9.60 22.36
C ARG A 91 36.50 9.79 20.96
N PRO A 92 35.77 10.32 19.97
CA PRO A 92 36.41 10.79 18.76
C PRO A 92 37.24 12.04 19.12
N GLU A 93 38.48 12.02 18.66
CA GLU A 93 39.47 13.11 18.75
C GLU A 93 39.10 14.34 17.90
#